data_AF-A0A3Q4GCV5-F1
#
_entry.id   AF-A0A3Q4GCV5-F1
#
_cell.length_a   1.000
_cell.length_b   1.000
_cell.length_c   1.000
_cell.angle_alpha   90.00
_cell.angle_beta   90.00
_cell.angle_gamma   90.00
#
_symmetry.space_group_name_H-M   'P 1'
#
loop_
_entity.id
_entity.type
_entity.pdbx_description
1 polymer ?
#
loop_
_entity_poly.entity_id
_entity_poly.type
_entity_poly.pdbx_seq_one_letter_code
_entity_poly.pdbx_strand_id
1 'polypeptide(L)'
;MTDNQETQDAAAEDTSPSGSATLPLRQPCERLSCHKSSVCSRSYFVVVMVFFHVYIINVIALLFYVHYNSGQEDASRSRDAPSSGHQRPESRRPPSKDELQRDISLPRIEGIRVGHVQKVSLVSGRLHEMRTLSLKPLLFEIPGFLSEDECRVVMQLAQLKGLMESQLMVQDGQEELARELNLSPEEIFNLLDINQDGQLQLHEVYVSLWTERHNGIWLTPENLREIYAGLKADKDGNGLLSLEEFRLLSNDAFQRFLLQRGVKRSQLVRNSRHTWLYQGKGAHQVLQDIKERVIRLTRLPPTLVDLSEPLQVVRYEEGGHYHAHHDSGPVYPETACTHTRLAANASTPFETSCRYITVLFYLNSVDGGGETAFPVADNRTYDEVSLIHNDVDLLDTRRNCDKSNLRVKPTKGTAVFWYNYLSDGRGWVGEQDEYALHGGCMVTHGTKWVANKWINIDPDYQRQVRYQQCPHCLSPEWWCPHPAAQTSILSWCNLDLLL
;
A
#
# COMPACT_ATOMS: atom_id res chain seq x y z
N MET A 1 -62.53 -6.06 52.83
CA MET A 1 -62.74 -4.60 52.92
C MET A 1 -61.50 -3.98 52.32
N THR A 2 -61.50 -3.55 51.05
CA THR A 2 -62.19 -2.35 50.48
C THR A 2 -61.47 -1.07 50.94
N ASP A 3 -60.97 -0.17 50.07
CA ASP A 3 -61.22 -0.01 48.62
C ASP A 3 -60.01 0.50 47.80
N ASN A 4 -60.12 0.38 46.48
CA ASN A 4 -59.43 1.22 45.48
C ASN A 4 -60.33 2.42 45.11
N GLN A 5 -59.77 3.47 44.49
CA GLN A 5 -60.05 3.84 43.08
C GLN A 5 -59.72 5.32 42.78
N GLU A 6 -59.92 5.75 41.54
CA GLU A 6 -59.15 6.73 40.77
C GLU A 6 -59.94 8.03 40.44
N THR A 7 -59.22 8.98 39.82
CA THR A 7 -59.68 9.99 38.81
C THR A 7 -60.82 10.99 39.11
N GLN A 8 -60.59 12.26 38.72
CA GLN A 8 -61.22 12.86 37.53
C GLN A 8 -60.68 14.27 37.17
N ASP A 9 -60.84 14.66 35.90
CA ASP A 9 -60.49 15.97 35.31
C ASP A 9 -61.68 16.96 35.29
N ALA A 10 -61.43 18.26 35.10
CA ALA A 10 -62.22 19.19 34.23
C ALA A 10 -61.63 20.63 34.21
N ALA A 11 -62.00 21.42 33.19
CA ALA A 11 -61.40 22.72 32.84
C ALA A 11 -62.38 23.93 32.87
N ALA A 12 -61.87 25.13 32.50
CA ALA A 12 -62.61 26.35 32.09
C ALA A 12 -63.40 27.12 33.20
N GLU A 13 -63.81 28.41 33.10
CA GLU A 13 -63.53 29.64 32.31
C GLU A 13 -64.28 30.80 33.04
N ASP A 14 -64.12 32.13 32.87
CA ASP A 14 -63.17 33.08 32.23
C ASP A 14 -63.40 34.47 32.88
N THR A 15 -62.53 35.48 32.69
CA THR A 15 -62.93 36.91 32.43
C THR A 15 -61.74 37.84 32.18
N SER A 16 -61.97 38.90 31.38
CA SER A 16 -61.02 40.00 31.08
C SER A 16 -61.52 41.38 31.54
N PRO A 17 -60.70 42.44 31.42
CA PRO A 17 -61.12 43.54 30.54
C PRO A 17 -59.99 44.16 29.68
N SER A 18 -60.38 45.08 28.80
CA SER A 18 -59.63 45.56 27.62
C SER A 18 -58.68 46.76 27.84
N GLY A 19 -57.60 46.81 27.05
CA GLY A 19 -56.80 48.03 26.77
C GLY A 19 -56.12 47.95 25.39
N SER A 20 -56.26 48.98 24.56
CA SER A 20 -55.82 48.95 23.14
C SER A 20 -54.39 49.49 22.94
N ALA A 21 -53.58 48.78 22.14
CA ALA A 21 -52.36 49.30 21.51
C ALA A 21 -52.06 48.56 20.19
N THR A 22 -51.55 49.28 19.18
CA THR A 22 -51.43 48.82 17.79
C THR A 22 -50.13 48.05 17.51
N LEU A 23 -50.19 46.99 16.70
CA LEU A 23 -49.01 46.29 16.17
C LEU A 23 -48.18 47.21 15.25
N PRO A 24 -46.87 47.37 15.47
CA PRO A 24 -46.00 48.11 14.56
C PRO A 24 -45.67 47.28 13.31
N LEU A 25 -45.75 47.92 12.14
CA LEU A 25 -45.44 47.33 10.83
C LEU A 25 -43.94 47.07 10.66
N ARG A 26 -43.59 46.04 9.86
CA ARG A 26 -42.24 45.84 9.32
C ARG A 26 -41.75 47.12 8.63
N GLN A 27 -40.64 47.69 9.10
CA GLN A 27 -39.90 48.71 8.36
C GLN A 27 -38.81 48.09 7.46
N PRO A 28 -38.33 48.81 6.43
CA PRO A 28 -37.54 48.21 5.35
C PRO A 28 -36.11 47.86 5.75
N CYS A 29 -35.54 46.85 5.08
CA CYS A 29 -34.11 46.56 5.14
C CYS A 29 -33.34 47.64 4.37
N GLU A 30 -32.60 48.49 5.09
CA GLU A 30 -31.66 49.41 4.47
C GLU A 30 -30.52 48.63 3.78
N ARG A 31 -30.30 48.90 2.50
CA ARG A 31 -29.22 48.27 1.74
C ARG A 31 -27.90 48.93 2.13
N LEU A 32 -27.12 48.27 2.97
CA LEU A 32 -25.68 48.52 3.11
C LEU A 32 -25.05 48.54 1.71
N SER A 33 -24.64 49.73 1.25
CA SER A 33 -24.03 49.94 -0.05
C SER A 33 -22.57 49.48 -0.03
N CYS A 34 -22.37 48.15 -0.03
CA CYS A 34 -21.06 47.56 -0.16
C CYS A 34 -20.45 47.99 -1.50
N HIS A 35 -19.49 48.92 -1.43
CA HIS A 35 -18.77 49.41 -2.60
C HIS A 35 -18.11 48.22 -3.30
N LYS A 36 -18.48 47.96 -4.56
CA LYS A 36 -17.72 47.02 -5.40
C LYS A 36 -16.32 47.60 -5.63
N SER A 37 -15.37 47.12 -4.85
CA SER A 37 -13.94 47.35 -5.04
C SER A 37 -13.47 46.62 -6.30
N SER A 38 -13.78 47.19 -7.48
CA SER A 38 -13.35 46.67 -8.79
C SER A 38 -11.87 46.96 -9.03
N VAL A 39 -11.01 46.57 -8.08
CA VAL A 39 -9.55 46.64 -8.16
C VAL A 39 -9.05 45.43 -8.94
N CYS A 40 -9.53 45.30 -10.18
CA CYS A 40 -8.79 44.55 -11.19
C CYS A 40 -7.53 45.37 -11.49
N SER A 41 -6.45 45.06 -10.77
CA SER A 41 -5.21 45.83 -10.83
C SER A 41 -4.75 45.90 -12.29
N ARG A 42 -4.70 47.13 -12.83
CA ARG A 42 -4.30 47.37 -14.22
C ARG A 42 -2.89 46.82 -14.49
N SER A 43 -2.04 46.79 -13.45
CA SER A 43 -0.73 46.14 -13.42
C SER A 43 -0.82 44.62 -13.61
N TYR A 44 -1.74 43.94 -12.91
CA TYR A 44 -1.91 42.49 -13.02
C TYR A 44 -2.35 42.07 -14.43
N PHE A 45 -3.30 42.80 -15.04
CA PHE A 45 -3.72 42.54 -16.41
C PHE A 45 -2.59 42.74 -17.42
N VAL A 46 -1.74 43.77 -17.23
CA VAL A 46 -0.53 43.97 -18.06
C VAL A 46 0.47 42.82 -17.88
N VAL A 47 0.72 42.35 -16.66
CA VAL A 47 1.63 41.21 -16.41
C VAL A 47 1.11 39.93 -17.09
N VAL A 48 -0.17 39.59 -16.92
CA VAL A 48 -0.78 38.42 -17.59
C VAL A 48 -0.71 38.54 -19.11
N MET A 49 -0.95 39.74 -19.67
CA MET A 49 -0.78 39.98 -21.10
C MET A 49 0.67 39.82 -21.57
N VAL A 50 1.67 40.29 -20.81
CA VAL A 50 3.09 40.08 -21.16
C VAL A 50 3.43 38.59 -21.21
N PHE A 51 3.05 37.81 -20.18
CA PHE A 51 3.26 36.36 -20.20
C PHE A 51 2.56 35.66 -21.38
N PHE A 52 1.33 36.07 -21.71
CA PHE A 52 0.59 35.52 -22.85
C PHE A 52 1.27 35.83 -24.20
N HIS A 53 1.79 37.04 -24.40
CA HIS A 53 2.52 37.40 -25.61
C HIS A 53 3.87 36.68 -25.70
N VAL A 54 4.62 36.56 -24.60
CA VAL A 54 5.87 35.79 -24.55
C VAL A 54 5.63 34.31 -24.88
N TYR A 55 4.56 33.71 -24.34
CA TYR A 55 4.17 32.34 -24.66
C TYR A 55 3.87 32.16 -26.15
N ILE A 56 3.07 33.05 -26.74
CA ILE A 56 2.75 33.02 -28.19
C ILE A 56 4.02 33.19 -29.04
N ILE A 57 4.92 34.11 -28.69
CA ILE A 57 6.19 34.32 -29.41
C ILE A 57 7.06 33.06 -29.33
N ASN A 58 7.14 32.40 -28.17
CA ASN A 58 7.90 31.14 -28.02
C ASN A 58 7.30 29.99 -28.84
N VAL A 59 5.96 29.87 -28.89
CA VAL A 59 5.28 28.87 -29.74
C VAL A 59 5.53 29.15 -31.23
N ILE A 60 5.44 30.41 -31.66
CA ILE A 60 5.74 30.81 -33.04
C ILE A 60 7.21 30.53 -33.39
N ALA A 61 8.15 30.84 -32.49
CA ALA A 61 9.57 30.54 -32.69
C ALA A 61 9.83 29.03 -32.79
N LEU A 62 9.16 28.20 -31.98
CA LEU A 62 9.24 26.74 -32.08
C LEU A 62 8.71 26.22 -33.42
N LEU A 63 7.58 26.76 -33.89
CA LEU A 63 7.01 26.41 -35.20
C LEU A 63 7.91 26.84 -36.36
N PHE A 64 8.55 28.01 -36.29
CA PHE A 64 9.56 28.43 -37.27
C PHE A 64 10.82 27.56 -37.23
N TYR A 65 11.28 27.15 -36.03
CA TYR A 65 12.43 26.23 -35.89
C TYR A 65 12.14 24.86 -36.51
N VAL A 66 10.96 24.29 -36.25
CA VAL A 66 10.49 23.05 -36.91
C VAL A 66 10.40 23.26 -38.42
N HIS A 67 9.74 24.31 -38.89
CA HIS A 67 9.57 24.56 -40.32
C HIS A 67 10.90 24.77 -41.06
N TYR A 68 11.87 25.49 -40.46
CA TYR A 68 13.18 25.72 -41.05
C TYR A 68 14.00 24.41 -41.15
N ASN A 69 13.97 23.58 -40.10
CA ASN A 69 14.65 22.29 -40.11
C ASN A 69 13.97 21.25 -41.03
N SER A 70 12.65 21.32 -41.20
CA SER A 70 11.92 20.52 -42.20
C SER A 70 12.05 21.06 -43.64
N GLY A 71 12.51 22.30 -43.82
CA GLY A 71 12.57 22.98 -45.12
C GLY A 71 13.82 22.70 -45.95
N GLN A 72 14.78 21.92 -45.44
CA GLN A 72 16.10 21.76 -46.08
C GLN A 72 16.28 20.49 -46.94
N GLU A 73 15.24 19.64 -47.09
CA GLU A 73 15.32 18.43 -47.92
C GLU A 73 14.78 18.62 -49.37
N ASP A 74 13.89 19.58 -49.62
CA ASP A 74 13.15 19.72 -50.89
C ASP A 74 13.70 20.81 -51.84
N ALA A 75 15.04 20.85 -52.04
CA ALA A 75 15.68 21.98 -52.74
C ALA A 75 16.84 21.66 -53.73
N SER A 76 16.83 20.52 -54.45
CA SER A 76 17.49 20.45 -55.78
C SER A 76 17.20 19.17 -56.59
N ARG A 77 16.40 19.28 -57.66
CA ARG A 77 16.34 18.30 -58.76
C ARG A 77 16.47 18.99 -60.11
N SER A 78 17.66 18.97 -60.73
CA SER A 78 17.78 18.72 -62.18
C SER A 78 19.22 18.47 -62.64
N ARG A 79 19.34 17.57 -63.63
CA ARG A 79 20.36 17.47 -64.70
C ARG A 79 21.68 16.72 -64.47
N ASP A 80 22.06 16.14 -65.60
CA ASP A 80 23.33 15.61 -66.10
C ASP A 80 23.90 14.31 -65.52
N ALA A 81 24.60 13.60 -66.42
CA ALA A 81 25.07 12.22 -66.32
C ALA A 81 26.13 11.98 -67.42
N PRO A 82 26.82 10.82 -67.49
CA PRO A 82 27.24 9.91 -66.42
C PRO A 82 28.78 9.77 -66.36
N SER A 83 29.36 9.43 -65.20
CA SER A 83 30.79 9.07 -65.13
C SER A 83 31.12 8.14 -63.96
N SER A 84 32.24 7.42 -64.09
CA SER A 84 32.77 6.37 -63.22
C SER A 84 33.39 6.87 -61.91
N GLY A 85 33.31 6.05 -60.85
CA GLY A 85 34.19 6.17 -59.67
C GLY A 85 33.85 5.19 -58.54
N HIS A 86 34.82 4.41 -58.08
CA HIS A 86 34.66 3.56 -56.89
C HIS A 86 34.73 4.38 -55.60
N GLN A 87 33.89 4.04 -54.61
CA GLN A 87 34.28 4.12 -53.20
C GLN A 87 33.48 3.17 -52.29
N ARG A 88 33.88 3.09 -51.02
CA ARG A 88 33.47 2.07 -50.04
C ARG A 88 32.00 2.17 -49.61
N PRO A 89 31.38 1.07 -49.13
CA PRO A 89 30.14 1.15 -48.37
C PRO A 89 30.39 1.85 -47.03
N GLU A 90 29.60 2.87 -46.72
CA GLU A 90 29.58 3.46 -45.38
C GLU A 90 28.86 2.55 -44.38
N SER A 91 29.28 2.62 -43.12
CA SER A 91 28.68 1.85 -42.03
C SER A 91 27.28 2.38 -41.70
N ARG A 92 26.29 1.48 -41.69
CA ARG A 92 25.03 1.74 -40.97
C ARG A 92 25.39 2.08 -39.51
N ARG A 93 24.89 3.21 -39.00
CA ARG A 93 24.89 3.48 -37.56
C ARG A 93 24.15 2.32 -36.88
N PRO A 94 24.69 1.71 -35.80
CA PRO A 94 23.88 0.86 -34.95
C PRO A 94 22.78 1.72 -34.29
N PRO A 95 21.59 1.16 -34.01
CA PRO A 95 20.59 1.85 -33.20
C PRO A 95 21.12 2.15 -31.79
N SER A 96 20.54 3.15 -31.14
CA SER A 96 20.82 3.51 -29.75
C SER A 96 20.57 2.33 -28.81
N LYS A 97 21.48 2.10 -27.85
CA LYS A 97 21.46 0.91 -26.98
C LYS A 97 20.26 0.81 -26.05
N ASP A 98 19.53 1.90 -25.84
CA ASP A 98 18.39 1.97 -24.93
C ASP A 98 17.07 1.49 -25.55
N GLU A 99 17.02 1.31 -26.89
CA GLU A 99 15.92 0.62 -27.57
C GLU A 99 16.13 -0.91 -27.59
N LEU A 100 16.53 -1.49 -26.45
CA LEU A 100 16.53 -2.94 -26.28
C LEU A 100 15.07 -3.42 -26.24
N GLN A 101 14.62 -3.97 -27.36
CA GLN A 101 13.26 -4.42 -27.61
C GLN A 101 12.74 -5.33 -26.46
N ARG A 102 11.72 -4.84 -25.73
CA ARG A 102 11.06 -5.61 -24.66
C ARG A 102 10.15 -6.66 -25.28
N ASP A 103 10.69 -7.84 -25.54
CA ASP A 103 9.95 -8.96 -26.14
C ASP A 103 8.82 -9.53 -25.25
N ILE A 104 8.76 -9.14 -23.97
CA ILE A 104 7.77 -9.62 -23.00
C ILE A 104 7.01 -8.44 -22.37
N SER A 105 5.68 -8.49 -22.48
CA SER A 105 4.73 -7.62 -21.78
C SER A 105 3.95 -8.44 -20.76
N LEU A 106 3.71 -7.86 -19.57
CA LEU A 106 2.99 -8.50 -18.47
C LEU A 106 1.47 -8.40 -18.68
N PRO A 107 0.73 -9.53 -18.75
CA PRO A 107 -0.73 -9.50 -18.84
C PRO A 107 -1.35 -8.83 -17.60
N ARG A 108 -2.16 -7.80 -17.83
CA ARG A 108 -2.96 -7.11 -16.82
C ARG A 108 -4.44 -7.27 -17.16
N ILE A 109 -5.26 -7.66 -16.19
CA ILE A 109 -6.69 -7.88 -16.36
C ILE A 109 -7.42 -6.53 -16.32
N GLU A 110 -8.32 -6.27 -17.27
CA GLU A 110 -9.10 -5.03 -17.28
C GLU A 110 -10.20 -5.06 -16.20
N GLY A 111 -10.26 -4.00 -15.39
CA GLY A 111 -11.32 -3.83 -14.37
C GLY A 111 -12.69 -3.48 -14.96
N ILE A 112 -12.71 -2.79 -16.11
CA ILE A 112 -13.89 -2.29 -16.84
C ILE A 112 -14.72 -1.28 -16.04
N ARG A 113 -15.36 -1.69 -14.93
CA ARG A 113 -16.00 -0.83 -13.92
C ARG A 113 -16.28 -1.61 -12.64
N VAL A 114 -16.43 -0.92 -11.51
CA VAL A 114 -16.91 -1.49 -10.25
C VAL A 114 -18.22 -2.28 -10.45
N GLY A 115 -18.29 -3.47 -9.86
CA GLY A 115 -19.42 -4.38 -9.98
C GLY A 115 -19.57 -5.08 -11.34
N HIS A 116 -18.65 -4.88 -12.28
CA HIS A 116 -18.61 -5.68 -13.51
C HIS A 116 -18.21 -7.13 -13.20
N VAL A 117 -18.81 -8.10 -13.91
CA VAL A 117 -18.58 -9.53 -13.71
C VAL A 117 -18.11 -10.16 -15.01
N GLN A 118 -16.92 -10.78 -14.97
CA GLN A 118 -16.30 -11.51 -16.08
C GLN A 118 -16.33 -13.01 -15.79
N LYS A 119 -16.45 -13.85 -16.82
CA LYS A 119 -16.43 -15.32 -16.68
C LYS A 119 -15.04 -15.85 -16.98
N VAL A 120 -14.44 -16.57 -16.02
CA VAL A 120 -13.07 -17.10 -16.11
C VAL A 120 -13.05 -18.62 -15.95
N SER A 121 -12.33 -19.30 -16.84
CA SER A 121 -12.24 -20.77 -16.86
C SER A 121 -10.95 -21.24 -16.17
N LEU A 122 -11.01 -21.36 -14.84
CA LEU A 122 -9.85 -21.68 -14.01
C LEU A 122 -9.65 -23.20 -13.82
N VAL A 123 -10.75 -23.93 -13.68
CA VAL A 123 -10.79 -25.40 -13.54
C VAL A 123 -11.52 -25.99 -14.74
N SER A 124 -11.08 -27.16 -15.22
CA SER A 124 -11.72 -27.83 -16.36
C SER A 124 -13.22 -28.05 -16.08
N GLY A 125 -14.07 -27.67 -17.03
CA GLY A 125 -15.53 -27.78 -16.91
C GLY A 125 -16.23 -26.79 -15.95
N ARG A 126 -15.50 -25.93 -15.21
CA ARG A 126 -16.09 -24.98 -14.26
C ARG A 126 -15.71 -23.53 -14.56
N LEU A 127 -16.66 -22.79 -15.12
CA LEU A 127 -16.63 -21.33 -15.16
C LEU A 127 -16.78 -20.77 -13.74
N HIS A 128 -15.96 -19.77 -13.42
CA HIS A 128 -16.06 -18.97 -12.20
C HIS A 128 -16.41 -17.54 -12.59
N GLU A 129 -17.07 -16.81 -11.70
CA GLU A 129 -17.42 -15.41 -11.90
C GLU A 129 -16.44 -14.52 -11.12
N MET A 130 -15.81 -13.59 -11.83
CA MET A 130 -14.79 -12.67 -11.34
C MET A 130 -15.37 -11.26 -11.34
N ARG A 131 -15.58 -10.71 -10.14
CA ARG A 131 -16.23 -9.40 -9.93
C ARG A 131 -15.19 -8.33 -9.64
N THR A 132 -15.19 -7.23 -10.40
CA THR A 132 -14.38 -6.05 -10.10
C THR A 132 -14.94 -5.36 -8.85
N LEU A 133 -14.09 -5.17 -7.83
CA LEU A 133 -14.45 -4.51 -6.56
C LEU A 133 -14.05 -3.04 -6.54
N SER A 134 -12.87 -2.70 -7.06
CA SER A 134 -12.42 -1.30 -7.26
C SER A 134 -11.52 -1.18 -8.49
N LEU A 135 -11.31 0.04 -8.97
CA LEU A 135 -10.38 0.36 -10.06
C LEU A 135 -9.05 0.92 -9.53
N LYS A 136 -9.07 1.59 -8.37
CA LYS A 136 -7.91 2.01 -7.58
C LYS A 136 -8.06 1.47 -6.14
N PRO A 137 -7.35 0.42 -5.72
CA PRO A 137 -6.46 -0.40 -6.53
C PRO A 137 -7.30 -1.23 -7.49
N LEU A 138 -6.65 -1.79 -8.52
CA LEU A 138 -7.29 -2.68 -9.46
C LEU A 138 -7.54 -4.05 -8.79
N LEU A 139 -8.73 -4.19 -8.19
CA LEU A 139 -9.11 -5.22 -7.23
C LEU A 139 -10.30 -6.05 -7.72
N PHE A 140 -10.23 -7.36 -7.53
CA PHE A 140 -11.28 -8.30 -7.93
C PHE A 140 -11.55 -9.37 -6.86
N GLU A 141 -12.73 -9.97 -6.94
CA GLU A 141 -13.20 -11.07 -6.11
C GLU A 141 -13.64 -12.25 -7.00
N ILE A 142 -13.31 -13.48 -6.58
CA ILE A 142 -13.71 -14.72 -7.24
C ILE A 142 -14.29 -15.68 -6.18
N PRO A 143 -15.62 -15.71 -6.00
CA PRO A 143 -16.28 -16.62 -5.07
C PRO A 143 -16.04 -18.09 -5.42
N GLY A 144 -15.72 -18.90 -4.41
CA GLY A 144 -15.53 -20.35 -4.58
C GLY A 144 -14.39 -20.75 -5.52
N PHE A 145 -13.33 -19.93 -5.63
CA PHE A 145 -12.08 -20.23 -6.34
C PHE A 145 -11.40 -21.50 -5.79
N LEU A 146 -11.45 -21.69 -4.47
CA LEU A 146 -11.13 -22.95 -3.80
C LEU A 146 -12.40 -23.71 -3.41
N SER A 147 -12.32 -25.03 -3.36
CA SER A 147 -13.34 -25.89 -2.75
C SER A 147 -13.20 -25.91 -1.22
N GLU A 148 -14.26 -26.34 -0.53
CA GLU A 148 -14.24 -26.47 0.92
C GLU A 148 -13.22 -27.48 1.45
N ASP A 149 -12.90 -28.50 0.64
CA ASP A 149 -11.89 -29.52 0.96
C ASP A 149 -10.47 -29.00 0.73
N GLU A 150 -10.24 -28.22 -0.32
CA GLU A 150 -8.93 -27.60 -0.56
C GLU A 150 -8.57 -26.63 0.55
N CYS A 151 -9.53 -25.80 0.99
CA CYS A 151 -9.37 -24.95 2.17
C CYS A 151 -9.01 -25.76 3.43
N ARG A 152 -9.69 -26.90 3.65
CA ARG A 152 -9.43 -27.81 4.78
C ARG A 152 -8.01 -28.39 4.72
N VAL A 153 -7.59 -28.89 3.56
CA VAL A 153 -6.25 -29.45 3.33
C VAL A 153 -5.16 -28.39 3.57
N VAL A 154 -5.32 -27.17 3.04
CA VAL A 154 -4.34 -26.08 3.24
C VAL A 154 -4.20 -25.72 4.72
N MET A 155 -5.31 -25.64 5.47
CA MET A 155 -5.25 -25.40 6.92
C MET A 155 -4.59 -26.57 7.67
N GLN A 156 -4.89 -27.82 7.31
CA GLN A 156 -4.28 -29.00 7.95
C GLN A 156 -2.76 -29.08 7.69
N LEU A 157 -2.31 -28.85 6.45
CA LEU A 157 -0.88 -28.81 6.12
C LEU A 157 -0.14 -27.69 6.87
N ALA A 158 -0.77 -26.52 7.02
CA ALA A 158 -0.22 -25.42 7.81
C ALA A 158 -0.17 -25.72 9.33
N GLN A 159 -1.14 -26.47 9.85
CA GLN A 159 -1.13 -26.93 11.24
C GLN A 159 -0.04 -27.99 11.48
N LEU A 160 0.10 -28.97 10.58
CA LEU A 160 1.12 -30.03 10.67
C LEU A 160 2.55 -29.48 10.57
N LYS A 161 2.80 -28.50 9.70
CA LYS A 161 4.10 -27.82 9.61
C LYS A 161 4.40 -26.93 10.82
N GLY A 162 3.38 -26.55 11.59
CA GLY A 162 3.48 -25.60 12.70
C GLY A 162 3.47 -24.14 12.25
N LEU A 163 2.88 -23.28 13.10
CA LEU A 163 2.76 -21.85 12.88
C LEU A 163 3.69 -21.07 13.81
N MET A 164 4.57 -20.22 13.27
CA MET A 164 5.36 -19.23 14.01
C MET A 164 4.60 -17.90 14.14
N GLU A 165 5.05 -17.01 15.02
CA GLU A 165 4.52 -15.64 15.06
C GLU A 165 4.85 -14.89 13.76
N SER A 166 3.90 -14.12 13.23
CA SER A 166 4.09 -13.40 11.95
C SER A 166 4.89 -12.11 12.07
N GLN A 167 5.16 -11.68 13.29
CA GLN A 167 6.05 -10.59 13.59
C GLN A 167 6.77 -10.93 14.90
N LEU A 168 8.09 -11.03 14.83
CA LEU A 168 8.92 -11.05 16.04
C LEU A 168 9.11 -9.61 16.50
N MET A 169 9.27 -9.41 17.81
CA MET A 169 9.76 -8.12 18.30
C MET A 169 11.22 -7.98 17.86
N VAL A 170 11.48 -7.03 16.96
CA VAL A 170 12.85 -6.71 16.52
C VAL A 170 13.57 -6.07 17.69
N GLN A 171 14.70 -6.64 18.11
CA GLN A 171 15.44 -6.13 19.27
C GLN A 171 16.38 -4.97 18.89
N ASP A 172 17.01 -5.02 17.71
CA ASP A 172 18.16 -4.17 17.36
C ASP A 172 18.09 -3.53 15.94
N GLY A 173 16.91 -3.44 15.32
CA GLY A 173 16.78 -3.20 13.87
C GLY A 173 17.06 -1.78 13.36
N GLN A 174 16.53 -0.74 14.02
CA GLN A 174 16.75 0.66 13.60
C GLN A 174 18.13 1.22 14.01
N GLU A 175 18.98 0.42 14.65
CA GLU A 175 20.34 0.84 14.98
C GLU A 175 21.23 1.03 13.75
N GLU A 176 20.94 0.37 12.62
CA GLU A 176 21.73 0.51 11.38
C GLU A 176 21.43 1.83 10.66
N LEU A 177 20.21 2.05 10.15
CA LEU A 177 19.92 3.14 9.22
C LEU A 177 20.26 4.55 9.77
N ALA A 178 19.98 4.83 11.05
CA ALA A 178 20.32 6.11 11.65
C ALA A 178 21.84 6.31 11.85
N ARG A 179 22.60 5.23 12.04
CA ARG A 179 24.08 5.25 12.10
C ARG A 179 24.72 5.27 10.71
N GLU A 180 24.08 4.68 9.71
CA GLU A 180 24.50 4.77 8.30
C GLU A 180 24.36 6.19 7.77
N LEU A 181 23.22 6.84 8.05
CA LEU A 181 22.93 8.22 7.61
C LEU A 181 23.63 9.30 8.46
N ASN A 182 24.14 8.97 9.65
CA ASN A 182 24.86 9.89 10.56
C ASN A 182 24.12 11.20 10.92
N LEU A 183 22.79 11.19 10.92
CA LEU A 183 21.97 12.38 11.20
C LEU A 183 22.14 12.86 12.64
N SER A 184 22.33 14.18 12.79
CA SER A 184 22.34 14.83 14.10
C SER A 184 20.93 14.94 14.70
N PRO A 185 20.79 15.11 16.03
CA PRO A 185 19.49 15.38 16.65
C PRO A 185 18.81 16.66 16.12
N GLU A 186 19.57 17.61 15.56
CA GLU A 186 19.01 18.82 14.96
C GLU A 186 18.37 18.51 13.59
N GLU A 187 19.02 17.68 12.77
CA GLU A 187 18.47 17.22 11.48
C GLU A 187 17.25 16.32 11.68
N ILE A 188 17.28 15.41 12.67
CA ILE A 188 16.10 14.59 13.02
C ILE A 188 14.95 15.48 13.50
N PHE A 189 15.21 16.46 14.37
CA PHE A 189 14.17 17.41 14.81
C PHE A 189 13.54 18.15 13.61
N ASN A 190 14.35 18.67 12.70
CA ASN A 190 13.88 19.39 11.51
C ASN A 190 13.17 18.50 10.46
N LEU A 191 13.31 17.17 10.55
CA LEU A 191 12.54 16.20 9.75
C LEU A 191 11.22 15.80 10.43
N LEU A 192 11.16 15.86 11.76
CA LEU A 192 9.94 15.65 12.54
C LEU A 192 9.04 16.90 12.55
N ASP A 193 9.62 18.10 12.45
CA ASP A 193 8.95 19.42 12.46
C ASP A 193 8.36 19.73 11.08
N ILE A 194 7.15 19.20 10.84
CA ILE A 194 6.45 19.30 9.55
C ILE A 194 6.05 20.75 9.25
N ASN A 195 5.64 21.51 10.28
CA ASN A 195 5.10 22.85 10.10
C ASN A 195 6.17 23.97 10.18
N GLN A 196 7.34 23.67 10.75
CA GLN A 196 8.52 24.54 10.91
C GLN A 196 8.34 25.69 11.92
N ASP A 197 7.61 25.46 13.01
CA ASP A 197 7.47 26.40 14.14
C ASP A 197 8.52 26.20 15.26
N GLY A 198 9.29 25.12 15.23
CA GLY A 198 10.32 24.81 16.22
C GLY A 198 9.81 24.14 17.51
N GLN A 199 8.56 23.65 17.54
CA GLN A 199 7.94 23.00 18.70
C GLN A 199 7.23 21.70 18.29
N LEU A 200 7.94 20.58 18.33
CA LEU A 200 7.41 19.28 17.89
C LEU A 200 6.12 18.92 18.59
N GLN A 201 5.04 18.88 17.83
CA GLN A 201 3.72 18.50 18.31
C GLN A 201 3.58 16.98 18.31
N LEU A 202 2.79 16.45 19.26
CA LEU A 202 2.55 15.01 19.35
C LEU A 202 1.87 14.43 18.09
N HIS A 203 1.18 15.26 17.29
CA HIS A 203 0.66 14.89 15.98
C HIS A 203 1.76 14.78 14.91
N GLU A 204 2.69 15.73 14.85
CA GLU A 204 3.79 15.71 13.87
C GLU A 204 4.72 14.53 14.14
N VAL A 205 5.08 14.31 15.41
CA VAL A 205 5.83 13.12 15.82
C VAL A 205 5.03 11.84 15.58
N TYR A 206 3.70 11.85 15.68
CA TYR A 206 2.89 10.70 15.27
C TYR A 206 2.97 10.42 13.76
N VAL A 207 2.88 11.45 12.92
CA VAL A 207 2.93 11.34 11.44
C VAL A 207 4.34 10.97 10.95
N SER A 208 5.38 11.56 11.52
CA SER A 208 6.76 11.32 11.08
C SER A 208 7.39 10.06 11.67
N LEU A 209 6.91 9.55 12.82
CA LEU A 209 7.21 8.18 13.28
C LEU A 209 6.33 7.12 12.58
N TRP A 210 5.21 7.52 11.96
CA TRP A 210 4.33 6.59 11.25
C TRP A 210 4.97 6.07 9.94
N THR A 211 5.65 6.93 9.18
CA THR A 211 6.33 6.56 7.92
C THR A 211 7.40 5.48 8.13
N GLU A 212 8.18 5.54 9.21
CA GLU A 212 9.25 4.56 9.50
C GLU A 212 8.78 3.23 10.15
N ARG A 213 7.54 3.15 10.67
CA ARG A 213 6.96 1.92 11.26
C ARG A 213 7.84 1.24 12.34
N HIS A 214 8.44 2.05 13.21
CA HIS A 214 9.46 1.70 14.21
C HIS A 214 9.39 0.29 14.81
N ASN A 215 10.36 -0.57 14.44
CA ASN A 215 10.55 -1.94 14.94
C ASN A 215 9.26 -2.81 14.92
N GLY A 216 8.27 -2.46 14.10
CA GLY A 216 6.98 -3.14 13.99
C GLY A 216 6.00 -2.87 15.15
N ILE A 217 6.18 -1.82 15.94
CA ILE A 217 5.24 -1.45 17.03
C ILE A 217 4.22 -0.43 16.47
N TRP A 218 2.92 -0.69 16.68
CA TRP A 218 1.89 0.28 16.33
C TRP A 218 1.74 1.30 17.46
N LEU A 219 2.13 2.54 17.18
CA LEU A 219 1.93 3.66 18.09
C LEU A 219 0.47 4.14 18.02
N THR A 220 0.02 4.78 19.10
CA THR A 220 -1.28 5.47 19.17
C THR A 220 -1.06 6.78 19.92
N PRO A 221 -1.89 7.83 19.74
CA PRO A 221 -1.73 9.08 20.48
C PRO A 221 -1.71 8.87 22.01
N GLU A 222 -2.50 7.93 22.54
CA GLU A 222 -2.44 7.52 23.94
C GLU A 222 -1.08 6.90 24.32
N ASN A 223 -0.59 5.92 23.55
CA ASN A 223 0.69 5.28 23.87
C ASN A 223 1.87 6.25 23.72
N LEU A 224 1.83 7.18 22.76
CA LEU A 224 2.86 8.21 22.58
C LEU A 224 2.90 9.15 23.79
N ARG A 225 1.73 9.61 24.28
CA ARG A 225 1.60 10.38 25.54
C ARG A 225 2.13 9.60 26.75
N GLU A 226 1.82 8.31 26.87
CA GLU A 226 2.35 7.46 27.96
C GLU A 226 3.89 7.35 27.93
N ILE A 227 4.49 7.25 26.74
CA ILE A 227 5.95 7.15 26.59
C ILE A 227 6.61 8.51 26.89
N TYR A 228 6.03 9.62 26.43
CA TYR A 228 6.49 10.98 26.75
C TYR A 228 6.51 11.23 28.27
N ALA A 229 5.40 10.91 28.95
CA ALA A 229 5.30 11.04 30.40
C ALA A 229 6.24 10.07 31.15
N GLY A 230 6.45 8.86 30.63
CA GLY A 230 7.37 7.87 31.19
C GLY A 230 8.85 8.24 31.05
N LEU A 231 9.22 8.88 29.93
CA LEU A 231 10.56 9.42 29.68
C LEU A 231 10.81 10.77 30.35
N LYS A 232 9.75 11.51 30.70
CA LYS A 232 9.79 12.94 31.08
C LYS A 232 10.45 13.78 29.97
N ALA A 233 9.94 13.57 28.76
CA ALA A 233 10.40 14.23 27.55
C ALA A 233 10.09 15.73 27.58
N ASP A 234 8.79 16.05 27.68
CA ASP A 234 8.25 17.34 28.11
C ASP A 234 8.63 17.58 29.59
N LYS A 235 9.29 18.72 29.87
CA LYS A 235 9.80 19.10 31.19
C LYS A 235 9.18 20.36 31.76
N ASP A 236 8.72 21.30 30.93
CA ASP A 236 8.02 22.49 31.40
C ASP A 236 6.50 22.25 31.58
N GLY A 237 5.97 21.17 31.02
CA GLY A 237 4.58 20.73 31.08
C GLY A 237 3.68 21.32 30.00
N ASN A 238 4.24 21.88 28.92
CA ASN A 238 3.48 22.58 27.89
C ASN A 238 2.75 21.66 26.88
N GLY A 239 3.08 20.36 26.83
CA GLY A 239 2.46 19.37 25.95
C GLY A 239 3.06 19.24 24.54
N LEU A 240 4.11 20.01 24.25
CA LEU A 240 4.92 20.02 23.04
C LEU A 240 6.35 19.53 23.40
N LEU A 241 7.25 19.43 22.42
CA LEU A 241 8.65 19.10 22.69
C LEU A 241 9.59 20.09 21.99
N SER A 242 10.28 20.91 22.78
CA SER A 242 11.26 21.86 22.25
C SER A 242 12.54 21.15 21.75
N LEU A 243 13.30 21.82 20.88
CA LEU A 243 14.61 21.33 20.43
C LEU A 243 15.60 21.13 21.58
N GLU A 244 15.50 21.90 22.68
CA GLU A 244 16.32 21.69 23.87
C GLU A 244 15.94 20.42 24.63
N GLU A 245 14.65 20.09 24.71
CA GLU A 245 14.16 18.86 25.35
C GLU A 245 14.44 17.62 24.51
N PHE A 246 14.25 17.72 23.18
CA PHE A 246 14.58 16.64 22.24
C PHE A 246 16.06 16.25 22.32
N ARG A 247 16.98 17.23 22.40
CA ARG A 247 18.43 17.00 22.61
C ARG A 247 18.77 16.32 23.95
N LEU A 248 17.86 16.34 24.93
CA LEU A 248 18.05 15.72 26.24
C LEU A 248 17.44 14.31 26.32
N LEU A 249 16.72 13.88 25.27
CA LEU A 249 16.46 12.48 24.99
C LEU A 249 17.66 11.90 24.24
N SER A 250 17.99 10.64 24.50
CA SER A 250 18.88 9.89 23.61
C SER A 250 18.05 9.19 22.54
N ASN A 251 18.60 9.02 21.33
CA ASN A 251 17.90 8.47 20.17
C ASN A 251 17.26 7.08 20.45
N ASP A 252 17.85 6.30 21.36
CA ASP A 252 17.40 4.98 21.78
C ASP A 252 16.40 4.97 22.96
N ALA A 253 16.12 6.13 23.58
CA ALA A 253 15.33 6.21 24.82
C ALA A 253 13.91 5.65 24.64
N PHE A 254 13.29 5.92 23.48
CA PHE A 254 11.97 5.44 23.10
C PHE A 254 11.94 3.90 22.98
N GLN A 255 12.93 3.31 22.30
CA GLN A 255 13.10 1.87 22.16
C GLN A 255 13.38 1.19 23.50
N ARG A 256 14.27 1.76 24.33
CA ARG A 256 14.54 1.27 25.69
C ARG A 256 13.30 1.28 26.57
N PHE A 257 12.48 2.34 26.53
CA PHE A 257 11.25 2.41 27.31
C PHE A 257 10.23 1.34 26.88
N LEU A 258 10.06 1.14 25.57
CA LEU A 258 9.17 0.11 25.03
C LEU A 258 9.64 -1.31 25.41
N LEU A 259 10.94 -1.59 25.35
CA LEU A 259 11.54 -2.85 25.79
C LEU A 259 11.36 -3.08 27.30
N GLN A 260 11.58 -2.06 28.13
CA GLN A 260 11.40 -2.16 29.60
C GLN A 260 9.94 -2.36 30.01
N ARG A 261 9.00 -1.73 29.30
CA ARG A 261 7.56 -1.83 29.60
C ARG A 261 6.96 -3.19 29.21
N GLY A 262 7.53 -3.83 28.19
CA GLY A 262 6.98 -5.04 27.58
C GLY A 262 5.78 -4.74 26.68
N VAL A 263 5.95 -4.91 25.37
CA VAL A 263 4.89 -4.61 24.39
C VAL A 263 3.91 -5.77 24.29
N LYS A 264 2.61 -5.48 24.38
CA LYS A 264 1.58 -6.51 24.19
C LYS A 264 1.46 -6.85 22.71
N ARG A 265 1.20 -8.13 22.37
CA ARG A 265 0.89 -8.58 21.00
C ARG A 265 -0.12 -7.70 20.27
N SER A 266 -1.07 -7.12 21.02
CA SER A 266 -2.11 -6.26 20.49
C SER A 266 -1.64 -4.85 20.07
N GLN A 267 -0.38 -4.50 20.31
CA GLN A 267 0.27 -3.23 19.97
C GLN A 267 1.34 -3.41 18.88
N LEU A 268 1.36 -4.55 18.19
CA LEU A 268 2.24 -4.80 17.05
C LEU A 268 1.51 -4.43 15.76
N VAL A 269 2.25 -3.96 14.74
CA VAL A 269 1.72 -3.68 13.39
C VAL A 269 0.98 -4.92 12.85
N ARG A 270 1.47 -6.13 13.15
CA ARG A 270 0.87 -7.41 12.76
C ARG A 270 0.73 -8.37 13.94
N ASN A 271 -0.50 -8.61 14.41
CA ASN A 271 -0.83 -9.65 15.39
C ASN A 271 -1.46 -10.87 14.70
N SER A 272 -0.61 -11.77 14.20
CA SER A 272 -1.02 -13.05 13.60
C SER A 272 0.06 -14.12 13.75
N ARG A 273 -0.29 -15.38 13.46
CA ARG A 273 0.66 -16.50 13.29
C ARG A 273 0.64 -16.99 11.85
N HIS A 274 1.77 -17.47 11.33
CA HIS A 274 1.86 -17.95 9.94
C HIS A 274 2.82 -19.13 9.76
N THR A 275 2.76 -19.74 8.58
CA THR A 275 3.77 -20.67 8.05
C THR A 275 3.79 -20.61 6.51
N TRP A 276 4.71 -21.33 5.88
CA TRP A 276 4.93 -21.28 4.43
C TRP A 276 4.82 -22.69 3.81
N LEU A 277 3.95 -22.85 2.81
CA LEU A 277 3.74 -24.10 2.09
C LEU A 277 4.32 -24.04 0.67
N TYR A 278 5.16 -25.01 0.34
CA TYR A 278 5.77 -25.15 -0.99
C TYR A 278 4.74 -25.62 -2.02
N GLN A 279 4.85 -25.16 -3.27
CA GLN A 279 3.92 -25.47 -4.37
C GLN A 279 4.62 -26.03 -5.63
N GLY A 280 5.90 -26.43 -5.51
CA GLY A 280 6.65 -27.04 -6.60
C GLY A 280 6.48 -28.57 -6.67
N LYS A 281 7.42 -29.23 -7.35
CA LYS A 281 7.43 -30.69 -7.50
C LYS A 281 7.59 -31.37 -6.13
N GLY A 282 6.79 -32.39 -5.85
CA GLY A 282 6.76 -33.08 -4.55
C GLY A 282 5.81 -32.45 -3.51
N ALA A 283 5.24 -31.27 -3.78
CA ALA A 283 4.17 -30.73 -2.93
C ALA A 283 2.86 -31.53 -3.08
N HIS A 284 2.02 -31.53 -2.04
CA HIS A 284 0.68 -32.14 -2.08
C HIS A 284 -0.15 -31.60 -3.26
N GLN A 285 -0.87 -32.46 -3.98
CA GLN A 285 -1.52 -32.13 -5.27
C GLN A 285 -2.35 -30.83 -5.23
N VAL A 286 -3.20 -30.66 -4.20
CA VAL A 286 -3.99 -29.43 -3.97
C VAL A 286 -3.14 -28.15 -4.03
N LEU A 287 -1.93 -28.15 -3.49
CA LEU A 287 -1.04 -26.98 -3.51
C LEU A 287 -0.52 -26.68 -4.93
N GLN A 288 -0.33 -27.70 -5.75
CA GLN A 288 0.00 -27.56 -7.17
C GLN A 288 -1.21 -27.07 -7.97
N ASP A 289 -2.41 -27.62 -7.72
CA ASP A 289 -3.67 -27.23 -8.38
C ASP A 289 -4.07 -25.77 -8.06
N ILE A 290 -3.76 -25.27 -6.86
CA ILE A 290 -3.91 -23.87 -6.48
C ILE A 290 -2.97 -23.00 -7.32
N LYS A 291 -1.69 -23.38 -7.44
CA LYS A 291 -0.70 -22.67 -8.25
C LYS A 291 -1.10 -22.64 -9.74
N GLU A 292 -1.57 -23.74 -10.29
CA GLU A 292 -2.07 -23.79 -11.67
C GLU A 292 -3.25 -22.84 -11.90
N ARG A 293 -4.21 -22.75 -10.97
CA ARG A 293 -5.29 -21.76 -11.06
C ARG A 293 -4.78 -20.32 -11.00
N VAL A 294 -3.77 -20.02 -10.19
CA VAL A 294 -3.15 -18.68 -10.13
C VAL A 294 -2.46 -18.33 -11.45
N ILE A 295 -1.76 -19.29 -12.08
CA ILE A 295 -1.17 -19.13 -13.42
C ILE A 295 -2.27 -18.86 -14.46
N ARG A 296 -3.34 -19.68 -14.47
CA ARG A 296 -4.48 -19.53 -15.41
C ARG A 296 -5.26 -18.22 -15.21
N LEU A 297 -5.39 -17.76 -13.96
CA LEU A 297 -6.02 -16.49 -13.61
C LEU A 297 -5.22 -15.31 -14.14
N THR A 298 -3.96 -15.20 -13.70
CA THR A 298 -3.10 -14.04 -13.98
C THR A 298 -2.53 -14.03 -15.40
N ARG A 299 -2.55 -15.18 -16.08
CA ARG A 299 -1.99 -15.42 -17.43
C ARG A 299 -0.49 -15.16 -17.55
N LEU A 300 0.21 -14.99 -16.42
CA LEU A 300 1.66 -14.80 -16.37
C LEU A 300 2.39 -16.10 -16.74
N PRO A 301 3.59 -16.02 -17.35
CA PRO A 301 4.46 -17.18 -17.55
C PRO A 301 4.62 -18.02 -16.26
N PRO A 302 4.49 -19.36 -16.32
CA PRO A 302 4.61 -20.23 -15.15
C PRO A 302 5.90 -20.01 -14.36
N THR A 303 7.00 -19.74 -15.06
CA THR A 303 8.31 -19.45 -14.48
C THR A 303 8.33 -18.28 -13.52
N LEU A 304 7.52 -17.22 -13.73
CA LEU A 304 7.39 -16.13 -12.75
C LEU A 304 6.69 -16.61 -11.48
N VAL A 305 5.62 -17.39 -11.61
CA VAL A 305 4.81 -17.84 -10.46
C VAL A 305 5.53 -18.93 -9.64
N ASP A 306 6.35 -19.76 -10.30
CA ASP A 306 7.25 -20.75 -9.69
C ASP A 306 8.46 -20.11 -8.97
N LEU A 307 9.00 -19.00 -9.51
CA LEU A 307 10.08 -18.22 -8.90
C LEU A 307 9.60 -17.24 -7.81
N SER A 308 8.29 -17.12 -7.61
CA SER A 308 7.69 -16.26 -6.58
C SER A 308 7.58 -16.96 -5.22
N GLU A 309 7.48 -16.17 -4.15
CA GLU A 309 7.35 -16.61 -2.75
C GLU A 309 6.38 -17.81 -2.57
N PRO A 310 6.69 -18.76 -1.67
CA PRO A 310 5.79 -19.88 -1.36
C PRO A 310 4.46 -19.41 -0.77
N LEU A 311 3.45 -20.29 -0.75
CA LEU A 311 2.12 -19.95 -0.24
C LEU A 311 2.21 -19.73 1.28
N GLN A 312 2.14 -18.48 1.72
CA GLN A 312 2.01 -18.16 3.14
C GLN A 312 0.59 -18.47 3.60
N VAL A 313 0.46 -19.15 4.75
CA VAL A 313 -0.82 -19.43 5.40
C VAL A 313 -0.82 -18.73 6.76
N VAL A 314 -1.82 -17.89 7.00
CA VAL A 314 -1.91 -17.01 8.16
C VAL A 314 -3.17 -17.33 8.97
N ARG A 315 -2.99 -17.43 10.29
CA ARG A 315 -4.05 -17.58 11.29
C ARG A 315 -4.06 -16.34 12.17
N TYR A 316 -5.21 -15.68 12.24
CA TYR A 316 -5.53 -14.67 13.25
C TYR A 316 -6.45 -15.32 14.29
N GLU A 317 -6.06 -15.21 15.55
CA GLU A 317 -6.94 -15.51 16.70
C GLU A 317 -7.82 -14.30 17.01
N GLU A 318 -8.72 -14.40 17.97
CA GLU A 318 -9.54 -13.29 18.44
C GLU A 318 -8.65 -12.13 18.96
N GLY A 319 -8.96 -10.88 18.57
CA GLY A 319 -8.07 -9.73 18.75
C GLY A 319 -6.86 -9.67 17.80
N GLY A 320 -6.68 -10.68 16.94
CA GLY A 320 -5.72 -10.69 15.84
C GLY A 320 -6.11 -9.71 14.73
N HIS A 321 -5.11 -9.03 14.17
CA HIS A 321 -5.26 -7.96 13.17
C HIS A 321 -3.94 -7.73 12.43
N TYR A 322 -3.98 -6.94 11.36
CA TYR A 322 -2.82 -6.38 10.66
C TYR A 322 -3.19 -4.96 10.23
N HIS A 323 -2.45 -3.97 10.74
CA HIS A 323 -2.61 -2.56 10.38
C HIS A 323 -2.40 -2.33 8.87
N ALA A 324 -2.94 -1.23 8.33
CA ALA A 324 -2.93 -1.03 6.88
C ALA A 324 -1.50 -0.78 6.35
N HIS A 325 -1.17 -1.41 5.24
CA HIS A 325 0.16 -1.41 4.62
C HIS A 325 0.07 -1.69 3.11
N HIS A 326 1.19 -1.47 2.43
CA HIS A 326 1.43 -2.05 1.10
C HIS A 326 2.19 -3.37 1.25
N ASP A 327 1.89 -4.34 0.38
CA ASP A 327 2.64 -5.60 0.29
C ASP A 327 4.07 -5.41 -0.23
N SER A 328 4.31 -4.33 -0.98
CA SER A 328 5.58 -4.01 -1.64
C SER A 328 6.15 -2.67 -1.17
N GLY A 329 7.41 -2.37 -1.50
CA GLY A 329 8.00 -1.04 -1.35
C GLY A 329 7.93 -0.16 -2.61
N PRO A 330 8.29 1.13 -2.47
CA PRO A 330 8.40 2.08 -3.57
C PRO A 330 9.54 1.72 -4.55
N VAL A 331 9.49 2.28 -5.75
CA VAL A 331 10.45 2.00 -6.83
C VAL A 331 11.39 3.20 -7.01
N TYR A 332 12.65 3.00 -6.69
CA TYR A 332 13.76 3.91 -7.02
C TYR A 332 14.76 3.16 -7.91
N PRO A 333 15.61 3.84 -8.71
CA PRO A 333 16.62 3.18 -9.55
C PRO A 333 17.52 2.20 -8.78
N GLU A 334 17.85 2.55 -7.55
CA GLU A 334 18.65 1.82 -6.57
C GLU A 334 17.90 0.71 -5.82
N THR A 335 16.56 0.67 -5.86
CA THR A 335 15.75 -0.35 -5.18
C THR A 335 16.17 -1.76 -5.61
N ALA A 336 16.41 -2.65 -4.66
CA ALA A 336 16.79 -4.04 -4.88
C ALA A 336 15.67 -4.98 -4.43
N CYS A 337 15.25 -5.91 -5.29
CA CYS A 337 14.20 -6.86 -4.94
C CYS A 337 14.77 -8.10 -4.26
N THR A 338 14.26 -8.45 -3.07
CA THR A 338 14.72 -9.63 -2.30
C THR A 338 14.68 -10.93 -3.10
N HIS A 339 13.74 -11.09 -4.05
CA HIS A 339 13.62 -12.33 -4.83
C HIS A 339 14.64 -12.46 -5.96
N THR A 340 15.03 -11.39 -6.65
CA THR A 340 16.05 -11.43 -7.74
C THR A 340 17.49 -11.40 -7.22
N ARG A 341 17.66 -11.23 -5.90
CA ARG A 341 18.93 -11.07 -5.21
C ARG A 341 19.81 -12.33 -5.30
N LEU A 342 20.97 -12.21 -5.93
CA LEU A 342 21.88 -13.35 -6.20
C LEU A 342 22.82 -13.75 -5.06
N ALA A 343 22.90 -12.97 -3.96
CA ALA A 343 23.85 -13.21 -2.86
C ALA A 343 23.16 -13.04 -1.50
N ALA A 344 23.01 -14.13 -0.74
CA ALA A 344 22.18 -14.15 0.48
C ALA A 344 22.74 -13.35 1.69
N ASN A 345 24.01 -12.94 1.68
CA ASN A 345 24.75 -12.60 2.92
C ASN A 345 25.21 -11.13 3.04
N ALA A 346 24.46 -10.13 2.53
CA ALA A 346 24.86 -8.72 2.69
C ALA A 346 23.65 -7.77 2.59
N SER A 347 23.19 -7.20 3.71
CA SER A 347 22.16 -6.16 3.71
C SER A 347 22.47 -5.07 2.68
N THR A 348 21.45 -4.67 1.91
CA THR A 348 21.53 -3.50 1.01
C THR A 348 20.45 -2.51 1.43
N PRO A 349 20.76 -1.23 1.65
CA PRO A 349 19.86 -0.28 2.30
C PRO A 349 18.55 0.01 1.52
N PHE A 350 18.52 -0.33 0.23
CA PHE A 350 17.34 -0.18 -0.64
C PHE A 350 16.65 -1.53 -0.95
N GLU A 351 16.82 -2.55 -0.11
CA GLU A 351 16.17 -3.85 -0.32
C GLU A 351 14.67 -3.83 0.02
N THR A 352 13.84 -4.39 -0.86
CA THR A 352 12.39 -4.47 -0.63
C THR A 352 11.70 -5.69 -1.27
N SER A 353 10.45 -5.92 -0.85
CA SER A 353 9.55 -6.88 -1.47
C SER A 353 8.95 -6.31 -2.75
N CYS A 354 9.23 -6.94 -3.89
CA CYS A 354 8.71 -6.53 -5.21
C CYS A 354 7.59 -7.46 -5.67
N ARG A 355 6.40 -7.34 -5.05
CA ARG A 355 5.24 -8.22 -5.29
C ARG A 355 4.27 -7.56 -6.27
N TYR A 356 4.26 -8.00 -7.53
CA TYR A 356 3.41 -7.41 -8.58
C TYR A 356 1.91 -7.63 -8.33
N ILE A 357 1.54 -8.85 -7.93
CA ILE A 357 0.16 -9.27 -7.65
C ILE A 357 0.12 -9.91 -6.28
N THR A 358 -0.96 -9.64 -5.54
CA THR A 358 -1.35 -10.42 -4.36
C THR A 358 -2.63 -11.19 -4.67
N VAL A 359 -2.63 -12.50 -4.39
CA VAL A 359 -3.84 -13.33 -4.40
C VAL A 359 -4.08 -13.85 -2.98
N LEU A 360 -5.15 -13.36 -2.35
CA LEU A 360 -5.59 -13.70 -0.99
C LEU A 360 -6.75 -14.70 -1.04
N PHE A 361 -6.64 -15.81 -0.33
CA PHE A 361 -7.65 -16.86 -0.23
C PHE A 361 -8.23 -16.89 1.19
N TYR A 362 -9.55 -16.87 1.34
CA TYR A 362 -10.21 -17.13 2.63
C TYR A 362 -10.40 -18.63 2.84
N LEU A 363 -9.72 -19.21 3.83
CA LEU A 363 -9.75 -20.65 4.11
C LEU A 363 -10.93 -21.04 5.03
N ASN A 364 -11.50 -20.08 5.75
CA ASN A 364 -12.78 -20.20 6.43
C ASN A 364 -13.60 -18.91 6.29
N SER A 365 -14.89 -19.00 6.64
CA SER A 365 -15.71 -17.83 6.97
C SER A 365 -15.47 -17.48 8.44
N VAL A 366 -15.59 -16.19 8.78
CA VAL A 366 -15.33 -15.66 10.14
C VAL A 366 -16.65 -15.23 10.77
N ASP A 367 -16.82 -15.53 12.06
CA ASP A 367 -18.05 -15.28 12.81
C ASP A 367 -18.27 -13.80 13.11
N GLY A 368 -17.20 -13.09 13.53
CA GLY A 368 -17.23 -11.65 13.79
C GLY A 368 -15.94 -10.92 13.38
N GLY A 369 -16.10 -9.84 12.62
CA GLY A 369 -15.00 -9.01 12.13
C GLY A 369 -14.07 -9.76 11.15
N GLY A 370 -12.78 -9.44 11.22
CA GLY A 370 -11.76 -10.09 10.40
C GLY A 370 -11.81 -9.73 8.92
N GLU A 371 -12.46 -8.64 8.53
CA GLU A 371 -12.47 -8.14 7.15
C GLU A 371 -11.05 -7.91 6.59
N THR A 372 -10.96 -7.84 5.27
CA THR A 372 -9.79 -7.24 4.60
C THR A 372 -10.25 -5.87 4.08
N ALA A 373 -9.71 -4.81 4.68
CA ALA A 373 -10.07 -3.43 4.38
C ALA A 373 -9.07 -2.79 3.41
N PHE A 374 -9.57 -1.94 2.53
CA PHE A 374 -8.82 -1.06 1.65
C PHE A 374 -9.25 0.37 1.98
N PRO A 375 -8.51 1.11 2.84
CA PRO A 375 -8.98 2.39 3.39
C PRO A 375 -9.35 3.42 2.32
N VAL A 376 -8.55 3.52 1.26
CA VAL A 376 -8.66 4.55 0.20
C VAL A 376 -9.24 4.03 -1.13
N ALA A 377 -9.86 2.85 -1.15
CA ALA A 377 -10.41 2.25 -2.38
C ALA A 377 -11.33 3.21 -3.16
N ASP A 378 -11.07 3.36 -4.46
CA ASP A 378 -11.67 4.30 -5.41
C ASP A 378 -11.79 5.76 -4.91
N ASN A 379 -10.99 6.17 -3.93
CA ASN A 379 -10.97 7.55 -3.46
C ASN A 379 -10.56 8.51 -4.60
N ARG A 380 -11.07 9.74 -4.60
CA ARG A 380 -10.85 10.70 -5.70
C ARG A 380 -9.36 11.03 -5.86
N THR A 381 -8.70 11.30 -4.74
CA THR A 381 -7.27 11.59 -4.60
C THR A 381 -6.66 10.68 -3.54
N TYR A 382 -5.34 10.51 -3.60
CA TYR A 382 -4.54 10.04 -2.48
C TYR A 382 -3.84 11.26 -1.89
N ASP A 383 -3.71 11.28 -0.57
CA ASP A 383 -3.03 12.31 0.23
C ASP A 383 -2.76 11.68 1.59
N GLU A 384 -1.50 11.62 2.01
CA GLU A 384 -1.10 10.92 3.23
C GLU A 384 -1.54 11.69 4.49
N VAL A 385 -1.59 13.02 4.42
CA VAL A 385 -2.10 13.86 5.51
C VAL A 385 -3.58 13.58 5.76
N SER A 386 -4.36 13.32 4.71
CA SER A 386 -5.76 12.91 4.80
C SER A 386 -5.98 11.47 5.34
N LEU A 387 -4.93 10.66 5.53
CA LEU A 387 -5.06 9.34 6.18
C LEU A 387 -5.19 9.44 7.71
N ILE A 388 -4.71 10.53 8.31
CA ILE A 388 -4.63 10.75 9.76
C ILE A 388 -5.20 12.13 10.09
N HIS A 389 -6.51 12.23 10.29
CA HIS A 389 -7.21 13.51 10.46
C HIS A 389 -8.21 13.50 11.62
N ASN A 390 -8.22 14.55 12.46
CA ASN A 390 -9.10 14.71 13.63
C ASN A 390 -9.14 13.46 14.55
N ASP A 391 -7.97 13.01 15.02
CA ASP A 391 -7.77 11.78 15.81
C ASP A 391 -8.24 10.47 15.13
N VAL A 392 -8.58 10.50 13.84
CA VAL A 392 -8.92 9.32 13.03
C VAL A 392 -7.75 8.94 12.13
N ASP A 393 -7.06 7.87 12.54
CA ASP A 393 -6.08 7.14 11.73
C ASP A 393 -6.80 6.03 10.94
N LEU A 394 -6.90 6.16 9.61
CA LEU A 394 -7.57 5.18 8.74
C LEU A 394 -6.81 3.84 8.58
N LEU A 395 -5.62 3.74 9.14
CA LEU A 395 -4.68 2.63 9.06
C LEU A 395 -4.72 1.78 10.35
N ASP A 396 -5.29 2.32 11.43
CA ASP A 396 -5.76 1.57 12.59
C ASP A 396 -6.95 0.67 12.22
N THR A 397 -6.65 -0.52 11.68
CA THR A 397 -7.61 -1.57 11.33
C THR A 397 -8.26 -2.24 12.55
N ARG A 398 -7.87 -1.85 13.78
CA ARG A 398 -8.55 -2.23 15.02
C ARG A 398 -9.67 -1.25 15.39
N ARG A 399 -9.46 0.06 15.17
CA ARG A 399 -10.38 1.14 15.59
C ARG A 399 -11.25 1.70 14.47
N ASN A 400 -10.73 1.78 13.25
CA ASN A 400 -11.27 2.58 12.15
C ASN A 400 -11.54 1.76 10.87
N CYS A 401 -11.54 0.42 10.96
CA CYS A 401 -11.87 -0.48 9.85
C CYS A 401 -13.24 -0.16 9.22
N ASP A 402 -14.21 0.26 10.02
CA ASP A 402 -15.56 0.69 9.63
C ASP A 402 -15.57 1.93 8.71
N LYS A 403 -14.54 2.79 8.82
CA LYS A 403 -14.37 4.03 8.04
C LYS A 403 -13.66 3.83 6.70
N SER A 404 -13.04 2.66 6.48
CA SER A 404 -12.43 2.32 5.18
C SER A 404 -13.46 2.36 4.04
N ASN A 405 -13.06 2.86 2.86
CA ASN A 405 -13.95 2.93 1.69
C ASN A 405 -14.47 1.55 1.24
N LEU A 406 -13.64 0.51 1.34
CA LEU A 406 -14.00 -0.85 0.95
C LEU A 406 -13.56 -1.89 1.99
N ARG A 407 -14.43 -2.86 2.27
CA ARG A 407 -14.18 -4.03 3.10
C ARG A 407 -14.65 -5.30 2.39
N VAL A 408 -13.80 -6.31 2.33
CA VAL A 408 -14.16 -7.65 1.85
C VAL A 408 -14.34 -8.59 3.04
N LYS A 409 -15.53 -9.20 3.16
CA LYS A 409 -15.84 -10.13 4.26
C LYS A 409 -15.22 -11.52 4.00
N PRO A 410 -14.58 -12.16 4.99
CA PRO A 410 -14.06 -13.51 4.85
C PRO A 410 -15.17 -14.51 4.56
N THR A 411 -15.11 -15.14 3.40
CA THR A 411 -16.08 -16.13 2.93
C THR A 411 -15.32 -17.33 2.39
N LYS A 412 -15.49 -18.50 3.02
CA LYS A 412 -14.73 -19.72 2.71
C LYS A 412 -14.66 -20.02 1.21
N GLY A 413 -13.45 -20.24 0.70
CA GLY A 413 -13.19 -20.59 -0.70
C GLY A 413 -13.14 -19.40 -1.66
N THR A 414 -13.50 -18.19 -1.24
CA THR A 414 -13.38 -16.98 -2.06
C THR A 414 -11.92 -16.53 -2.16
N ALA A 415 -11.49 -16.19 -3.38
CA ALA A 415 -10.24 -15.49 -3.63
C ALA A 415 -10.50 -13.99 -3.85
N VAL A 416 -9.55 -13.17 -3.42
CA VAL A 416 -9.48 -11.73 -3.70
C VAL A 416 -8.10 -11.48 -4.31
N PHE A 417 -8.01 -10.72 -5.41
CA PHE A 417 -6.72 -10.40 -5.99
C PHE A 417 -6.64 -8.96 -6.48
N TRP A 418 -5.43 -8.39 -6.39
CA TRP A 418 -5.13 -7.05 -6.86
C TRP A 418 -3.67 -6.93 -7.31
N TYR A 419 -3.38 -5.83 -7.97
CA TYR A 419 -2.03 -5.43 -8.37
C TYR A 419 -1.50 -4.40 -7.35
N ASN A 420 -0.26 -4.55 -6.87
CA ASN A 420 0.36 -3.59 -5.93
C ASN A 420 1.13 -2.45 -6.62
N TYR A 421 1.23 -2.52 -7.94
CA TYR A 421 1.92 -1.55 -8.79
C TYR A 421 1.02 -1.16 -9.97
N LEU A 422 1.21 0.06 -10.45
CA LEU A 422 0.70 0.55 -11.73
C LEU A 422 1.43 -0.12 -12.90
N SER A 423 1.09 0.26 -14.13
CA SER A 423 1.80 -0.16 -15.34
C SER A 423 2.66 1.00 -15.85
N ASP A 424 3.87 0.72 -16.33
CA ASP A 424 4.79 1.73 -16.87
C ASP A 424 4.40 2.25 -18.28
N GLY A 425 3.19 1.94 -18.74
CA GLY A 425 2.68 2.27 -20.07
C GLY A 425 3.32 1.45 -21.21
N ARG A 426 4.37 0.68 -20.95
CA ARG A 426 5.15 -0.11 -21.91
C ARG A 426 5.13 -1.60 -21.58
N GLY A 427 4.08 -2.05 -20.88
CA GLY A 427 3.85 -3.46 -20.56
C GLY A 427 4.65 -4.02 -19.39
N TRP A 428 5.30 -3.19 -18.57
CA TRP A 428 6.01 -3.65 -17.37
C TRP A 428 5.45 -3.05 -16.08
N VAL A 429 6.03 -3.44 -14.95
CA VAL A 429 5.79 -2.85 -13.62
C VAL A 429 6.17 -1.37 -13.67
N GLY A 430 5.28 -0.50 -13.21
CA GLY A 430 5.55 0.93 -12.99
C GLY A 430 5.60 1.27 -11.50
N GLU A 431 5.22 2.50 -11.16
CA GLU A 431 5.16 2.98 -9.77
C GLU A 431 4.25 2.15 -8.85
N GLN A 432 4.49 2.24 -7.55
CA GLN A 432 3.64 1.64 -6.53
C GLN A 432 2.20 2.19 -6.63
N ASP A 433 1.20 1.31 -6.50
CA ASP A 433 -0.20 1.72 -6.41
C ASP A 433 -0.52 2.11 -4.96
N GLU A 434 -0.52 3.42 -4.71
CA GLU A 434 -0.90 4.05 -3.42
C GLU A 434 -2.27 3.58 -2.90
N TYR A 435 -3.15 3.15 -3.80
CA TYR A 435 -4.48 2.68 -3.44
C TYR A 435 -4.47 1.19 -3.02
N ALA A 436 -3.39 0.44 -3.30
CA ALA A 436 -3.20 -0.94 -2.83
C ALA A 436 -2.89 -1.05 -1.32
N LEU A 437 -2.94 0.07 -0.61
CA LEU A 437 -2.98 0.19 0.83
C LEU A 437 -4.16 -0.62 1.40
N HIS A 438 -3.84 -1.66 2.18
CA HIS A 438 -4.83 -2.61 2.68
C HIS A 438 -4.43 -3.19 4.04
N GLY A 439 -5.39 -3.75 4.79
CA GLY A 439 -5.13 -4.32 6.11
C GLY A 439 -6.13 -5.39 6.53
N GLY A 440 -5.74 -6.18 7.54
CA GLY A 440 -6.60 -7.19 8.16
C GLY A 440 -7.27 -6.62 9.41
N CYS A 441 -8.58 -6.39 9.35
CA CYS A 441 -9.33 -5.88 10.49
C CYS A 441 -9.37 -6.87 11.65
N MET A 442 -9.62 -6.34 12.86
CA MET A 442 -9.67 -7.17 14.07
C MET A 442 -10.70 -8.29 13.93
N VAL A 443 -10.29 -9.53 14.21
CA VAL A 443 -11.21 -10.65 14.45
C VAL A 443 -11.87 -10.42 15.81
N THR A 444 -13.18 -10.18 15.84
CA THR A 444 -13.92 -9.94 17.09
C THR A 444 -14.50 -11.20 17.69
N HIS A 445 -14.79 -12.22 16.86
CA HIS A 445 -15.26 -13.53 17.30
C HIS A 445 -14.67 -14.63 16.41
N GLY A 446 -14.15 -15.69 17.05
CA GLY A 446 -13.66 -16.89 16.36
C GLY A 446 -12.22 -16.77 15.86
N THR A 447 -11.92 -17.32 14.67
CA THR A 447 -10.57 -17.23 14.06
C THR A 447 -10.64 -17.00 12.54
N LYS A 448 -9.69 -16.23 11.99
CA LYS A 448 -9.54 -16.01 10.54
C LYS A 448 -8.35 -16.80 10.02
N TRP A 449 -8.58 -17.71 9.08
CA TRP A 449 -7.56 -18.38 8.29
C TRP A 449 -7.56 -17.85 6.86
N VAL A 450 -6.41 -17.39 6.41
CA VAL A 450 -6.17 -17.01 5.02
C VAL A 450 -4.90 -17.65 4.49
N ALA A 451 -4.77 -17.70 3.18
CA ALA A 451 -3.49 -17.90 2.52
C ALA A 451 -3.26 -16.80 1.49
N ASN A 452 -2.01 -16.37 1.32
CA ASN A 452 -1.60 -15.41 0.31
C ASN A 452 -0.55 -16.03 -0.61
N LYS A 453 -0.79 -15.95 -1.92
CA LYS A 453 0.22 -16.17 -2.96
C LYS A 453 0.56 -14.82 -3.57
N TRP A 454 1.76 -14.34 -3.27
CA TRP A 454 2.35 -13.24 -3.98
C TRP A 454 2.97 -13.72 -5.30
N ILE A 455 3.04 -12.82 -6.28
CA ILE A 455 3.79 -13.02 -7.51
C ILE A 455 4.83 -11.92 -7.62
N ASN A 456 6.10 -12.30 -7.55
CA ASN A 456 7.23 -11.38 -7.47
C ASN A 456 7.74 -11.04 -8.88
N ILE A 457 7.87 -9.75 -9.17
CA ILE A 457 8.43 -9.24 -10.43
C ILE A 457 9.29 -8.02 -10.11
N ASP A 458 10.55 -8.03 -10.55
CA ASP A 458 11.47 -6.90 -10.41
C ASP A 458 11.08 -5.76 -11.38
N PRO A 459 10.93 -4.51 -10.90
CA PRO A 459 10.71 -3.35 -11.76
C PRO A 459 11.83 -3.17 -12.81
N ASP A 460 13.06 -3.58 -12.51
CA ASP A 460 14.12 -3.67 -13.50
C ASP A 460 13.99 -4.96 -14.33
N TYR A 461 13.47 -4.79 -15.54
CA TYR A 461 13.34 -5.85 -16.55
C TYR A 461 14.65 -6.62 -16.79
N GLN A 462 15.82 -5.97 -16.77
CA GLN A 462 17.11 -6.65 -17.00
C GLN A 462 17.51 -7.51 -15.80
N ARG A 463 17.21 -7.09 -14.56
CA ARG A 463 17.37 -7.91 -13.36
C ARG A 463 16.43 -9.11 -13.38
N GLN A 464 15.15 -8.90 -13.71
CA GLN A 464 14.16 -9.99 -13.78
C GLN A 464 14.55 -11.07 -14.80
N VAL A 465 14.97 -10.66 -16.01
CA VAL A 465 15.39 -11.58 -17.08
C VAL A 465 16.67 -12.32 -16.69
N ARG A 466 17.67 -11.63 -16.11
CA ARG A 466 18.91 -12.26 -15.63
C ARG A 466 18.66 -13.31 -14.55
N TYR A 467 17.73 -13.03 -13.63
CA TYR A 467 17.32 -13.97 -12.59
C TYR A 467 16.60 -15.20 -13.16
N GLN A 468 15.64 -15.01 -14.07
CA GLN A 468 14.94 -16.10 -14.78
C GLN A 468 15.91 -17.01 -15.56
N GLN A 469 16.98 -16.44 -16.12
CA GLN A 469 17.99 -17.17 -16.89
C GLN A 469 19.07 -17.84 -16.02
N CYS A 470 19.08 -17.62 -14.71
CA CYS A 470 20.12 -18.16 -13.83
C CYS A 470 19.86 -19.65 -13.49
N PRO A 471 20.74 -20.60 -13.87
CA PRO A 471 20.50 -22.02 -13.65
C PRO A 471 20.44 -22.47 -12.18
N HIS A 472 20.96 -21.66 -11.24
CA HIS A 472 20.99 -21.99 -9.81
C HIS A 472 19.81 -21.39 -9.03
N CYS A 473 19.20 -20.29 -9.49
CA CYS A 473 18.02 -19.70 -8.86
C CYS A 473 16.75 -20.57 -8.98
N LEU A 474 16.80 -21.62 -9.80
CA LEU A 474 15.74 -22.63 -9.95
C LEU A 474 15.82 -23.77 -8.92
N SER A 475 16.77 -23.74 -7.97
CA SER A 475 16.95 -24.79 -6.97
C SER A 475 16.11 -24.53 -5.69
N PRO A 476 15.37 -25.52 -5.15
CA PRO A 476 14.48 -25.31 -3.99
C PRO A 476 15.18 -24.95 -2.67
N GLU A 477 16.49 -25.15 -2.56
CA GLU A 477 17.25 -25.17 -1.31
C GLU A 477 17.45 -23.78 -0.67
N TRP A 478 17.18 -22.69 -1.41
CA TRP A 478 17.46 -21.32 -0.97
C TRP A 478 16.35 -20.65 -0.15
N TRP A 479 15.17 -21.25 -0.02
CA TRP A 479 14.03 -20.66 0.71
C TRP A 479 13.98 -21.08 2.20
N CYS A 480 15.09 -20.87 2.91
CA CYS A 480 15.22 -21.12 4.35
C CYS A 480 15.46 -19.82 5.15
N PRO A 481 14.40 -19.05 5.50
CA PRO A 481 14.53 -17.79 6.24
C PRO A 481 14.76 -18.05 7.74
N HIS A 482 15.97 -18.41 8.14
CA HIS A 482 16.35 -18.51 9.56
C HIS A 482 17.84 -18.15 9.80
N PRO A 483 18.15 -17.03 10.49
CA PRO A 483 19.53 -16.60 10.77
C PRO A 483 20.34 -17.50 11.73
N ALA A 484 19.73 -18.54 12.31
CA ALA A 484 20.24 -19.22 13.51
C ALA A 484 20.66 -20.69 13.32
N ALA A 485 20.70 -21.22 12.09
CA ALA A 485 20.78 -22.67 11.83
C ALA A 485 21.89 -23.12 10.85
N GLN A 486 23.00 -22.38 10.72
CA GLN A 486 24.08 -22.70 9.77
C GLN A 486 25.19 -23.64 10.29
N THR A 487 25.02 -24.28 11.45
CA THR A 487 26.07 -25.13 12.08
C THR A 487 25.74 -26.62 12.21
N SER A 488 24.59 -27.10 11.71
CA SER A 488 24.22 -28.53 11.77
C SER A 488 23.35 -29.04 10.60
N ILE A 489 23.57 -28.52 9.39
CA ILE A 489 22.94 -29.02 8.16
C ILE A 489 23.53 -30.41 7.81
N LEU A 490 22.95 -31.48 8.37
CA LEU A 490 23.04 -32.85 7.85
C LEU A 490 22.04 -33.87 8.45
N SER A 491 21.32 -33.57 9.54
CA SER A 491 20.48 -34.58 10.24
C SER A 491 18.96 -34.40 10.19
N TRP A 492 18.43 -33.30 9.63
CA TRP A 492 16.99 -32.98 9.71
C TRP A 492 16.19 -33.16 8.41
N CYS A 493 16.81 -33.17 7.23
CA CYS A 493 16.09 -33.33 5.95
C CYS A 493 15.65 -34.76 5.63
N ASN A 494 15.85 -35.73 6.54
CA ASN A 494 15.67 -37.17 6.28
C ASN A 494 14.29 -37.73 6.67
N LEU A 495 13.33 -36.87 7.05
CA LEU A 495 11.95 -37.29 7.37
C LEU A 495 10.99 -37.19 6.17
N ASP A 496 11.20 -36.26 5.24
CA ASP A 496 10.30 -35.99 4.09
C ASP A 496 10.37 -37.03 2.95
N LEU A 497 10.93 -38.22 3.23
CA LEU A 497 11.10 -39.33 2.27
C LEU A 497 10.45 -40.66 2.73
N LEU A 498 9.76 -40.67 3.87
CA LEU A 498 9.14 -41.88 4.45
C LEU A 498 7.76 -41.62 5.09
N LEU A 499 6.80 -41.14 4.30
CA LEU A 499 5.36 -41.23 4.56
C LEU A 499 4.55 -41.32 3.25
#